data_AF-A0A830GRZ1-F1
#
_entry.id   AF-A0A830GRZ1-F1
#
_cell.length_a   1.000
_cell.length_b   1.000
_cell.length_c   1.000
_cell.angle_alpha   90.00
_cell.angle_beta   90.00
_cell.angle_gamma   90.00
#
_symmetry.space_group_name_H-M   'P 1'
#
loop_
_entity.id
_entity.type
_entity.pdbx_description
1 polymer ?
#
loop_
_entity_poly.entity_id
_entity_poly.type
_entity_poly.pdbx_seq_one_letter_code
_entity_poly.pdbx_strand_id
1 'polypeptide(L)'
;MGNGMKSGSGEDPFADVDGGDGDDETEDEVDAVKSATGDEVEVDEGDENSGNGGVSSGYPWLFTRNNAKDGREMVQFFLQQETQQLESQAQADLESMLGEEPLVLDIREAAYQVALEQHLDDVADQLREWGYDAE
;
A
#
# COMPACT_ATOMS: atom_id res chain seq x y z
N MET A 1 -21.20 60.53 -9.38
CA MET A 1 -21.36 59.44 -10.37
C MET A 1 -20.36 58.38 -9.96
N GLY A 2 -20.66 57.17 -9.50
CA GLY A 2 -21.70 56.20 -9.83
C GLY A 2 -20.94 54.86 -9.89
N ASN A 3 -21.15 53.98 -8.90
CA ASN A 3 -20.47 52.69 -8.81
C ASN A 3 -20.84 51.81 -10.01
N GLY A 4 -19.84 51.35 -10.77
CA GLY A 4 -20.02 50.36 -11.83
C GLY A 4 -19.50 49.01 -11.36
N MET A 5 -20.37 48.21 -10.74
CA MET A 5 -20.11 46.80 -10.45
C MET A 5 -19.94 46.04 -11.78
N LYS A 6 -18.84 45.30 -11.94
CA LYS A 6 -18.66 44.37 -13.06
C LYS A 6 -19.50 43.13 -12.76
N SER A 7 -20.60 42.98 -13.50
CA SER A 7 -21.53 41.86 -13.40
C SER A 7 -21.33 40.90 -14.57
N GLY A 8 -21.42 39.60 -14.28
CA GLY A 8 -21.56 38.52 -15.25
C GLY A 8 -20.23 37.83 -15.61
N SER A 9 -20.13 36.50 -15.62
CA SER A 9 -21.03 35.42 -15.21
C SER A 9 -20.12 34.20 -15.00
N GLY A 10 -20.33 33.45 -13.93
CA GLY A 10 -19.85 32.07 -13.88
C GLY A 10 -20.70 31.26 -14.82
N GLU A 11 -20.11 30.79 -15.93
CA GLU A 11 -20.68 29.70 -16.72
C GLU A 11 -20.66 28.44 -15.85
N ASP A 12 -21.84 27.88 -15.59
CA ASP A 12 -22.05 26.64 -14.84
C ASP A 12 -21.70 25.46 -15.76
N PRO A 13 -20.65 24.68 -15.49
CA PRO A 13 -20.18 23.60 -16.36
C PRO A 13 -21.04 22.33 -16.30
N PHE A 14 -22.15 22.33 -15.53
CA PHE A 14 -23.01 21.15 -15.35
C PHE A 14 -24.41 21.29 -15.98
N ALA A 15 -24.63 22.31 -16.81
CA ALA A 15 -25.94 22.56 -17.43
C ALA A 15 -26.36 21.55 -18.53
N ASP A 16 -25.53 20.55 -18.85
CA ASP A 16 -25.73 19.64 -20.01
C ASP A 16 -25.91 18.15 -19.62
N VAL A 17 -26.32 17.84 -18.38
CA VAL A 17 -26.56 16.45 -17.97
C VAL A 17 -27.92 16.24 -17.32
N ASP A 18 -28.99 16.47 -18.09
CA ASP A 18 -30.31 15.93 -17.76
C ASP A 18 -31.00 15.28 -18.97
N GLY A 19 -31.07 13.94 -18.95
CA GLY A 19 -32.19 13.15 -19.43
C GLY A 19 -32.19 12.63 -20.87
N GLY A 20 -31.95 11.33 -21.07
CA GLY A 20 -32.29 10.63 -22.32
C GLY A 20 -31.90 9.15 -22.39
N ASP A 21 -32.84 8.27 -22.03
CA ASP A 21 -32.85 6.80 -22.19
C ASP A 21 -32.76 6.38 -23.68
N GLY A 22 -31.92 5.38 -24.00
CA GLY A 22 -31.76 4.84 -25.36
C GLY A 22 -30.71 3.73 -25.46
N ASP A 23 -31.18 2.49 -25.37
CA ASP A 23 -30.52 1.20 -25.60
C ASP A 23 -29.96 1.06 -27.05
N ASP A 24 -28.67 0.70 -27.20
CA ASP A 24 -28.15 -0.10 -28.33
C ASP A 24 -26.79 -0.70 -27.95
N GLU A 25 -26.74 -2.04 -27.93
CA GLU A 25 -25.56 -2.86 -27.64
C GLU A 25 -24.70 -3.01 -28.91
N THR A 26 -23.37 -2.81 -28.81
CA THR A 26 -22.33 -3.79 -29.20
C THR A 26 -20.93 -3.20 -29.07
N GLU A 27 -20.16 -3.79 -28.14
CA GLU A 27 -18.78 -4.27 -28.24
C GLU A 27 -17.74 -3.43 -29.01
N ASP A 28 -16.86 -2.77 -28.26
CA ASP A 28 -15.42 -2.82 -28.55
C ASP A 28 -14.64 -2.77 -27.22
N GLU A 29 -13.66 -3.68 -27.12
CA GLU A 29 -13.11 -4.18 -25.87
C GLU A 29 -12.24 -3.20 -25.08
N VAL A 30 -12.33 -3.37 -23.76
CA VAL A 30 -11.66 -2.62 -22.70
C VAL A 30 -10.19 -3.05 -22.56
N ASP A 31 -9.24 -2.21 -22.95
CA ASP A 31 -7.88 -2.24 -22.40
C ASP A 31 -7.64 -0.99 -21.56
N ALA A 32 -8.32 -0.96 -20.41
CA ALA A 32 -8.07 0.00 -19.36
C ALA A 32 -7.23 -0.68 -18.28
N VAL A 33 -5.92 -0.79 -18.51
CA VAL A 33 -4.94 -0.91 -17.43
C VAL A 33 -4.97 0.38 -16.60
N LYS A 34 -5.96 0.48 -15.71
CA LYS A 34 -5.88 1.37 -14.55
C LYS A 34 -4.97 0.69 -13.54
N SER A 35 -3.67 0.87 -13.78
CA SER A 35 -2.68 0.86 -12.72
C SER A 35 -3.12 1.91 -11.70
N ALA A 36 -3.75 1.47 -10.61
CA ALA A 36 -4.00 2.29 -9.44
C ALA A 36 -2.64 2.55 -8.77
N THR A 37 -1.88 3.45 -9.37
CA THR A 37 -0.77 4.12 -8.71
C THR A 37 -1.36 5.21 -7.81
N GLY A 38 -0.89 5.28 -6.57
CA GLY A 38 -1.15 6.40 -5.67
C GLY A 38 -2.12 6.06 -4.55
N ASP A 39 -1.73 5.17 -3.65
CA ASP A 39 -2.07 5.42 -2.25
C ASP A 39 -1.14 6.55 -1.79
N GLU A 40 -1.69 7.76 -1.79
CA GLU A 40 -1.04 8.93 -1.20
C GLU A 40 -0.81 8.62 0.28
N VAL A 41 0.43 8.28 0.63
CA VAL A 41 0.86 8.17 2.01
C VAL A 41 0.80 9.58 2.61
N GLU A 42 -0.34 9.95 3.19
CA GLU A 42 -0.40 11.05 4.14
C GLU A 42 0.53 10.68 5.30
N VAL A 43 1.69 11.33 5.32
CA VAL A 43 2.58 11.33 6.48
C VAL A 43 1.93 12.26 7.51
N ASP A 44 1.06 11.69 8.34
CA ASP A 44 0.60 12.35 9.56
C ASP A 44 1.81 12.42 10.53
N GLU A 45 2.58 13.49 10.42
CA GLU A 45 3.61 13.86 11.39
C GLU A 45 2.91 14.40 12.66
N GLY A 46 2.48 13.50 13.52
CA GLY A 46 1.80 13.91 14.75
C GLY A 46 1.43 12.80 15.72
N ASP A 47 2.40 12.08 16.30
CA ASP A 47 2.25 11.66 17.70
C ASP A 47 3.61 11.39 18.36
N GLU A 48 3.99 12.26 19.29
CA GLU A 48 5.12 12.06 20.20
C GLU A 48 4.75 11.01 21.27
N ASN A 49 4.81 9.71 20.95
CA ASN A 49 4.66 8.71 22.01
C ASN A 49 6.02 8.40 22.66
N SER A 50 6.27 9.18 23.71
CA SER A 50 7.22 8.94 24.79
C SER A 50 7.33 7.46 25.16
N GLY A 51 8.57 6.96 25.20
CA GLY A 51 8.87 5.56 25.48
C GLY A 51 8.14 5.02 26.71
N ASN A 52 7.40 3.94 26.50
CA ASN A 52 6.98 3.06 27.57
C ASN A 52 7.18 1.62 27.10
N GLY A 53 8.28 1.01 27.54
CA GLY A 53 8.53 -0.42 27.39
C GLY A 53 7.35 -1.19 27.98
N GLY A 54 6.45 -1.62 27.11
CA GLY A 54 5.26 -2.36 27.48
C GLY A 54 5.65 -3.71 28.05
N VAL A 55 5.37 -3.88 29.34
CA VAL A 55 5.32 -5.18 30.03
C VAL A 55 4.58 -6.18 29.13
N SER A 56 5.28 -7.24 28.69
CA SER A 56 4.70 -8.30 27.87
C SER A 56 3.51 -8.91 28.62
N SER A 57 2.31 -8.58 28.14
CA SER A 57 1.03 -8.99 28.73
C SER A 57 0.68 -10.45 28.43
N GLY A 58 1.61 -11.23 27.87
CA GLY A 58 1.41 -12.61 27.43
C GLY A 58 0.54 -12.76 26.18
N TYR A 59 -0.07 -11.67 25.69
CA TYR A 59 -0.83 -11.65 24.46
C TYR A 59 0.10 -11.58 23.23
N PRO A 60 -0.27 -12.21 22.10
CA PRO A 60 0.45 -12.05 20.84
C PRO A 60 0.55 -10.57 20.42
N TRP A 61 1.68 -10.22 19.80
CA TRP A 61 2.03 -8.83 19.46
C TRP A 61 0.93 -8.09 18.66
N LEU A 62 0.28 -8.79 17.72
CA LEU A 62 -0.84 -8.27 16.91
C LEU A 62 -1.96 -7.65 17.75
N PHE A 63 -2.25 -8.20 18.94
CA PHE A 63 -3.32 -7.74 19.82
C PHE A 63 -2.88 -6.66 20.81
N THR A 64 -1.58 -6.38 20.91
CA THR A 64 -1.03 -5.40 21.85
C THR A 64 -0.66 -4.07 21.22
N ARG A 65 -0.52 -4.03 19.89
CA ARG A 65 -0.14 -2.82 19.14
C ARG A 65 -1.33 -1.90 18.87
N ASN A 66 -1.08 -0.60 18.78
CA ASN A 66 -2.10 0.38 18.38
C ASN A 66 -2.27 0.45 16.85
N ASN A 67 -1.17 0.31 16.11
CA ASN A 67 -1.15 0.28 14.65
C ASN A 67 0.04 -0.55 14.15
N ALA A 68 0.15 -0.74 12.83
CA ALA A 68 1.23 -1.55 12.27
C ALA A 68 2.64 -0.99 12.52
N LYS A 69 2.81 0.31 12.71
CA LYS A 69 4.12 0.96 12.91
C LYS A 69 4.52 1.00 14.39
N ASP A 70 3.64 0.63 15.30
CA ASP A 70 3.85 0.76 16.75
C ASP A 70 5.07 -0.06 17.20
N GLY A 71 6.00 0.59 17.91
CA GLY A 71 7.25 -0.01 18.36
C GLY A 71 8.27 -0.34 17.26
N ARG A 72 8.06 0.09 16.00
CA ARG A 72 8.98 -0.14 14.88
C ARG A 72 9.76 1.14 14.53
N GLU A 73 11.03 0.99 14.19
CA GLU A 73 11.82 2.06 13.58
C GLU A 73 11.59 2.09 12.06
N MET A 74 11.51 3.29 11.46
CA MET A 74 11.29 3.43 10.02
C MET A 74 12.53 3.02 9.23
N VAL A 75 12.37 2.08 8.31
CA VAL A 75 13.41 1.68 7.34
C VAL A 75 12.83 1.74 5.94
N GLN A 76 13.45 2.53 5.06
CA GLN A 76 13.07 2.63 3.65
C GLN A 76 13.90 1.67 2.79
N PHE A 77 13.24 0.84 2.01
CA PHE A 77 13.87 0.12 0.89
C PHE A 77 12.98 0.16 -0.35
N PHE A 78 13.60 -0.01 -1.51
CA PHE A 78 12.93 -0.09 -2.80
C PHE A 78 12.98 -1.53 -3.29
N LEU A 79 11.85 -2.03 -3.78
CA LEU A 79 11.73 -3.40 -4.29
C LEU A 79 11.73 -3.41 -5.82
N GLN A 80 12.35 -4.44 -6.40
CA GLN A 80 12.21 -4.70 -7.83
C GLN A 80 10.75 -5.07 -8.15
N GLN A 81 10.33 -4.87 -9.40
CA GLN A 81 8.94 -5.10 -9.82
C GLN A 81 8.51 -6.55 -9.61
N GLU A 82 9.40 -7.51 -9.83
CA GLU A 82 9.14 -8.94 -9.62
C GLU A 82 8.90 -9.24 -8.14
N THR A 83 9.69 -8.64 -7.24
CA THR A 83 9.51 -8.78 -5.80
C THR A 83 8.20 -8.18 -5.31
N GLN A 84 7.77 -7.04 -5.88
CA GLN A 84 6.47 -6.43 -5.56
C GLN A 84 5.30 -7.34 -5.97
N GLN A 85 5.39 -7.99 -7.13
CA GLN A 85 4.38 -8.96 -7.57
C GLN A 85 4.32 -10.19 -6.66
N LEU A 86 5.49 -10.71 -6.25
CA LEU A 86 5.57 -11.80 -5.28
C LEU A 86 4.95 -11.42 -3.93
N GLU A 87 5.16 -10.18 -3.47
CA GLU A 87 4.54 -9.66 -2.25
C GLU A 87 3.01 -9.62 -2.35
N SER A 88 2.46 -9.13 -3.47
CA SER A 88 1.01 -9.12 -3.69
C SER A 88 0.42 -10.54 -3.72
N GLN A 89 1.10 -11.49 -4.37
CA GLN A 89 0.67 -12.88 -4.38
C GLN A 89 0.74 -13.51 -2.98
N ALA A 90 1.84 -13.26 -2.25
CA ALA A 90 2.02 -13.76 -0.89
C ALA A 90 0.93 -13.22 0.06
N GLN A 91 0.48 -11.98 -0.10
CA GLN A 91 -0.61 -11.43 0.69
C GLN A 91 -1.93 -12.20 0.48
N ALA A 92 -2.30 -12.46 -0.78
CA ALA A 92 -3.51 -13.23 -1.11
C ALA A 92 -3.43 -14.68 -0.61
N ASP A 93 -2.25 -15.30 -0.73
CA ASP A 93 -2.00 -16.66 -0.24
C ASP A 93 -2.10 -16.71 1.29
N LEU A 94 -1.51 -15.73 1.99
CA LEU A 94 -1.56 -15.64 3.45
C LEU A 94 -2.98 -15.35 3.96
N GLU A 95 -3.74 -14.48 3.29
CA GLU A 95 -5.15 -14.25 3.63
C GLU A 95 -5.94 -15.56 3.58
N SER A 96 -5.74 -16.35 2.53
CA SER A 96 -6.38 -17.66 2.37
C SER A 96 -5.98 -18.65 3.46
N MET A 97 -4.73 -18.59 3.96
CA MET A 97 -4.21 -19.48 5.01
C MET A 97 -4.62 -19.07 6.42
N LEU A 98 -4.66 -17.76 6.70
CA LEU A 98 -4.90 -17.21 8.03
C LEU A 98 -6.38 -16.89 8.29
N GLY A 99 -7.16 -16.69 7.23
CA GLY A 99 -8.56 -16.25 7.31
C GLY A 99 -8.71 -14.76 7.65
N GLU A 100 -7.62 -14.00 7.57
CA GLU A 100 -7.57 -12.54 7.72
C GLU A 100 -6.50 -11.98 6.78
N GLU A 101 -6.73 -10.79 6.20
CA GLU A 101 -5.77 -10.14 5.32
C GLU A 101 -4.63 -9.51 6.16
N PRO A 102 -3.39 -10.04 6.08
CA PRO A 102 -2.27 -9.44 6.81
C PRO A 102 -1.86 -8.11 6.17
N LEU A 103 -1.45 -7.16 7.00
CA LEU A 103 -0.93 -5.87 6.52
C LEU A 103 0.43 -6.09 5.85
N VAL A 104 0.68 -5.42 4.73
CA VAL A 104 1.95 -5.54 3.97
C VAL A 104 3.17 -5.29 4.84
N LEU A 105 3.12 -4.34 5.77
CA LEU A 105 4.23 -4.09 6.70
C LEU A 105 4.54 -5.32 7.59
N ASP A 106 3.51 -6.06 8.00
CA ASP A 106 3.66 -7.28 8.79
C ASP A 106 4.21 -8.42 7.96
N ILE A 107 3.75 -8.55 6.71
CA ILE A 107 4.29 -9.53 5.76
C ILE A 107 5.78 -9.29 5.56
N ARG A 108 6.18 -8.03 5.32
CA ARG A 108 7.60 -7.67 5.14
C ARG A 108 8.44 -8.01 6.35
N GLU A 109 8.02 -7.61 7.55
CA GLU A 109 8.78 -7.91 8.76
C GLU A 109 8.87 -9.42 9.01
N ALA A 110 7.75 -10.15 8.90
CA ALA A 110 7.71 -11.59 9.10
C ALA A 110 8.59 -12.33 8.08
N ALA A 111 8.45 -11.99 6.79
CA ALA A 111 9.27 -12.57 5.72
C ALA A 111 10.75 -12.27 5.93
N TYR A 112 11.10 -11.02 6.29
CA TYR A 112 12.48 -10.62 6.54
C TYR A 112 13.07 -11.33 7.76
N GLN A 113 12.32 -11.41 8.86
CA GLN A 113 12.75 -12.10 10.06
C GLN A 113 12.97 -13.60 9.80
N VAL A 114 12.01 -14.29 9.18
CA VAL A 114 12.13 -15.72 8.84
C VAL A 114 13.30 -15.97 7.90
N ALA A 115 13.49 -15.11 6.89
CA ALA A 115 14.61 -15.19 5.97
C ALA A 115 15.96 -15.07 6.69
N LEU A 116 16.11 -14.07 7.57
CA LEU A 116 17.34 -13.82 8.30
C LEU A 116 17.64 -14.86 9.38
N GLU A 117 16.62 -15.42 10.05
CA GLU A 117 16.79 -16.37 11.14
C GLU A 117 16.92 -17.83 10.67
N GLN A 118 16.18 -18.21 9.62
CA GLN A 118 15.97 -19.63 9.27
C GLN A 118 16.35 -19.97 7.83
N HIS A 119 16.35 -19.01 6.90
CA HIS A 119 16.55 -19.23 5.47
C HIS A 119 17.71 -18.41 4.88
N LEU A 120 18.77 -18.20 5.67
CA LEU A 120 19.89 -17.36 5.25
C LEU A 120 20.65 -17.94 4.03
N ASP A 121 20.68 -19.26 3.88
CA ASP A 121 21.26 -19.93 2.73
C ASP A 121 20.47 -19.63 1.44
N ASP A 122 19.13 -19.65 1.51
CA ASP A 122 18.25 -19.30 0.38
C ASP A 122 18.45 -17.83 -0.02
N VAL A 123 18.63 -16.93 0.96
CA VAL A 123 18.99 -15.52 0.70
C VAL A 123 20.35 -15.42 0.01
N ALA A 124 21.34 -16.21 0.44
CA ALA A 124 22.66 -16.22 -0.18
C ALA A 124 22.60 -16.71 -1.63
N ASP A 125 21.79 -17.73 -1.93
CA ASP A 125 21.57 -18.21 -3.30
C ASP A 125 20.89 -17.14 -4.16
N GLN A 126 19.86 -16.46 -3.64
CA GLN A 126 19.23 -15.36 -4.37
C GLN A 126 20.20 -14.21 -4.67
N LEU A 127 21.08 -13.87 -3.72
CA LEU A 127 22.14 -12.88 -3.93
C LEU A 127 23.13 -13.34 -5.01
N ARG A 128 23.52 -14.62 -5.03
CA ARG A 128 24.37 -15.16 -6.10
C ARG A 128 23.71 -15.07 -7.47
N GLU A 129 22.41 -15.33 -7.57
CA GLU A 129 21.65 -15.12 -8.80
C GLU A 129 21.67 -13.66 -9.26
N TRP A 130 21.70 -12.71 -8.32
CA TRP A 130 21.88 -11.28 -8.63
C TRP A 130 23.31 -10.90 -8.99
N GLY A 131 24.24 -11.86 -8.98
CA GLY A 131 25.64 -11.67 -9.38
C GLY A 131 26.60 -11.39 -8.23
N TYR A 132 26.18 -11.57 -6.97
CA TYR A 132 27.16 -11.66 -5.89
C TYR A 132 28.04 -12.91 -6.10
N ASP A 133 29.35 -12.79 -5.85
CA ASP A 133 30.34 -13.86 -6.09
C ASP A 133 30.58 -14.20 -7.58
N ALA A 134 30.13 -13.35 -8.52
CA ALA A 134 30.51 -13.44 -9.92
C ALA A 134 31.89 -12.78 -10.16
N GLU A 135 32.82 -13.51 -10.79
CA GLU A 135 34.14 -13.01 -11.24
C GLU A 135 34.09 -12.35 -12.62
#